data_AF-A0A920A4G0-F1
#
_entry.id   AF-A0A920A4G0-F1
#
_cell.length_a   1.000
_cell.length_b   1.000
_cell.length_c   1.000
_cell.angle_alpha   90.00
_cell.angle_beta   90.00
_cell.angle_gamma   90.00
#
_symmetry.space_group_name_H-M   'P 1'
#
loop_
_entity.id
_entity.type
_entity.pdbx_description
1 polymer ?
#
loop_
_entity_poly.entity_id
_entity_poly.type
_entity_poly.pdbx_seq_one_letter_code
_entity_poly.pdbx_strand_id
1 'polypeptide(L)'
;MRGDSPEGKFKQHPNGFFNTSDFVEFLNNKNFEVIVSAYPEPHPDSKGFDFDLQLLKNKSASGAKKAITQFCFSKDDYEKLIEAVLKENIEVEVIPGIMPIYNIENITRMAEKCGTKVPSNIINKFGDDDISNQKYAIEICNDQLDYLSELGCQKFHFYTLNKSYLINKIFRERSLL
;
A
#
# COMPACT_ATOMS: atom_id res chain seq x y z
N MET A 1 7.88 8.59 -6.27
CA MET A 1 6.41 8.79 -6.46
C MET A 1 6.18 9.94 -7.43
N ARG A 2 4.98 10.05 -8.03
CA ARG A 2 4.56 11.27 -8.77
C ARG A 2 4.35 12.46 -7.83
N GLY A 3 3.72 12.19 -6.69
CA GLY A 3 3.20 13.21 -5.78
C GLY A 3 1.71 13.49 -6.01
N ASP A 4 1.07 13.98 -4.96
CA ASP A 4 -0.33 14.40 -4.95
C ASP A 4 -0.46 15.86 -5.35
N SER A 5 -1.58 16.22 -5.99
CA SER A 5 -1.85 17.61 -6.33
C SER A 5 -2.43 18.36 -5.14
N PRO A 6 -1.92 19.57 -4.81
CA PRO A 6 -2.53 20.41 -3.79
C PRO A 6 -3.96 20.86 -4.16
N GLU A 7 -4.28 20.92 -5.46
CA GLU A 7 -5.58 21.36 -5.99
C GLU A 7 -6.41 20.18 -6.56
N GLY A 8 -6.06 18.94 -6.20
CA GLY A 8 -6.81 17.73 -6.56
C GLY A 8 -6.57 17.21 -7.99
N LYS A 9 -6.25 18.05 -8.98
CA LYS A 9 -5.82 17.59 -10.31
C LYS A 9 -4.32 17.78 -10.49
N PHE A 10 -3.61 16.70 -10.80
CA PHE A 10 -2.18 16.79 -11.06
C PHE A 10 -1.89 17.68 -12.27
N LYS A 11 -1.02 18.67 -12.06
CA LYS A 11 -0.49 19.51 -13.12
C LYS A 11 1.04 19.38 -13.09
N GLN A 12 1.60 18.91 -14.20
CA GLN A 12 3.04 18.79 -14.34
C GLN A 12 3.69 20.18 -14.26
N HIS A 13 4.82 20.29 -13.55
CA HIS A 13 5.65 21.47 -13.60
C HIS A 13 6.31 21.57 -15.00
N PRO A 14 6.42 22.77 -15.62
CA PRO A 14 6.99 22.91 -16.97
C PRO A 14 8.39 22.31 -17.14
N ASN A 15 9.19 22.34 -16.07
CA ASN A 15 10.55 21.78 -16.02
C ASN A 15 10.64 20.47 -15.20
N GLY A 16 9.51 19.84 -14.90
CA GLY A 16 9.44 18.58 -14.15
C GLY A 16 9.40 17.36 -15.06
N PHE A 17 9.60 16.17 -14.48
CA PHE A 17 9.46 14.90 -15.20
C PHE A 17 8.04 14.72 -15.74
N PHE A 18 7.92 14.14 -16.95
CA PHE A 18 6.63 13.94 -17.62
C PHE A 18 5.85 12.79 -17.02
N ASN A 19 6.53 11.70 -16.68
CA ASN A 19 5.94 10.58 -15.99
C ASN A 19 6.85 10.07 -14.85
N THR A 20 6.33 9.18 -14.00
CA THR A 20 7.11 8.65 -12.88
C THR A 20 8.24 7.72 -13.34
N SER A 21 8.10 7.05 -14.49
CA SER A 21 9.14 6.19 -15.05
C SER A 21 10.39 6.98 -15.46
N ASP A 22 10.23 8.16 -16.06
CA ASP A 22 11.36 9.05 -16.41
C ASP A 22 12.15 9.44 -15.14
N PHE A 23 11.43 9.69 -14.05
CA PHE A 23 12.07 10.02 -12.78
C PHE A 23 12.78 8.81 -12.16
N VAL A 24 12.18 7.62 -12.26
CA VAL A 24 12.83 6.36 -11.83
C VAL A 24 14.11 6.12 -12.62
N GLU A 25 14.07 6.23 -13.94
CA GLU A 25 15.23 6.04 -14.81
C GLU A 25 16.34 7.04 -14.49
N PHE A 26 16.00 8.31 -14.30
CA PHE A 26 16.95 9.34 -13.88
C PHE A 26 17.67 8.97 -12.58
N LEU A 27 16.92 8.54 -11.54
CA LEU A 27 17.50 8.15 -10.26
C LEU A 27 18.33 6.87 -10.35
N ASN A 28 17.88 5.89 -11.14
CA ASN A 28 18.60 4.64 -11.37
C ASN A 28 19.95 4.90 -12.05
N ASN A 29 20.00 5.82 -13.04
CA ASN A 29 21.24 6.27 -13.69
C ASN A 29 22.19 7.03 -12.76
N LYS A 30 21.72 7.41 -11.56
CA LYS A 30 22.53 7.99 -10.47
C LYS A 30 22.89 6.97 -9.39
N ASN A 31 22.65 5.68 -9.64
CA ASN A 31 22.91 4.57 -8.72
C ASN A 31 22.12 4.63 -7.40
N PHE A 32 20.92 5.21 -7.40
CA PHE A 32 20.02 5.09 -6.25
C PHE A 32 19.22 3.79 -6.33
N GLU A 33 18.98 3.15 -5.18
CA GLU A 33 17.92 2.15 -5.06
C GLU A 33 16.56 2.85 -5.06
N VAL A 34 15.73 2.55 -6.05
CA VAL A 34 14.43 3.20 -6.22
C VAL A 34 13.31 2.23 -5.85
N ILE A 35 12.51 2.63 -4.85
CA ILE A 35 11.28 1.94 -4.47
C ILE A 35 10.09 2.76 -4.97
N VAL A 36 9.13 2.11 -5.63
CA VAL A 36 7.96 2.78 -6.24
C VAL A 36 6.66 2.38 -5.55
N SER A 37 5.57 3.11 -5.83
CA SER A 37 4.24 2.72 -5.35
C SER A 37 3.63 1.61 -6.22
N ALA A 38 2.80 0.77 -5.61
CA ALA A 38 1.88 -0.15 -6.27
C ALA A 38 0.47 0.00 -5.67
N TYR A 39 -0.56 -0.40 -6.41
CA TYR A 39 -1.95 -0.14 -6.06
C TYR A 39 -2.77 -1.43 -6.23
N PRO A 40 -3.13 -2.13 -5.14
CA PRO A 40 -4.02 -3.30 -5.19
C PRO A 40 -5.42 -2.90 -5.65
N GLU A 41 -5.94 -1.80 -5.10
CA GLU A 41 -7.15 -1.12 -5.56
C GLU A 41 -6.75 0.08 -6.43
N PRO A 42 -7.46 0.37 -7.54
CA PRO A 42 -7.08 1.43 -8.46
C PRO A 42 -6.95 2.80 -7.78
N HIS A 43 -5.92 3.54 -8.14
CA HIS A 43 -5.73 4.90 -7.64
C HIS A 43 -6.93 5.81 -8.05
N PRO A 44 -7.36 6.81 -7.26
CA PRO A 44 -8.53 7.65 -7.58
C PRO A 44 -8.45 8.35 -8.94
N ASP A 45 -7.27 8.81 -9.31
CA ASP A 45 -7.00 9.44 -10.63
C ASP A 45 -6.74 8.43 -11.75
N SER A 46 -6.82 7.12 -11.48
CA SER A 46 -6.49 6.06 -12.43
C SER A 46 -7.63 5.77 -13.39
N LYS A 47 -7.27 5.23 -14.55
CA LYS A 47 -8.23 4.67 -15.51
C LYS A 47 -8.62 3.23 -15.18
N GLY A 48 -8.20 2.70 -14.02
CA GLY A 48 -8.51 1.37 -13.53
C GLY A 48 -7.28 0.53 -13.26
N PHE A 49 -7.50 -0.69 -12.78
CA PHE A 49 -6.45 -1.61 -12.34
C PHE A 49 -5.39 -1.89 -13.42
N ASP A 50 -5.81 -2.18 -14.65
CA ASP A 50 -4.88 -2.49 -15.75
C ASP A 50 -3.97 -1.30 -16.10
N PHE A 51 -4.49 -0.08 -15.95
CA PHE A 51 -3.70 1.13 -16.16
C PHE A 51 -2.63 1.28 -15.07
N ASP A 52 -2.99 1.09 -13.80
CA ASP A 52 -2.02 1.15 -12.69
C ASP A 52 -0.98 0.02 -12.77
N LEU A 53 -1.38 -1.17 -13.22
CA LEU A 53 -0.48 -2.28 -13.49
C LEU A 53 0.51 -1.94 -14.61
N GLN A 54 0.04 -1.33 -15.70
CA GLN A 54 0.91 -0.87 -16.78
C GLN A 54 1.89 0.21 -16.29
N LEU A 55 1.46 1.13 -15.42
CA LEU A 55 2.36 2.09 -14.79
C LEU A 55 3.40 1.41 -13.90
N LEU A 56 3.03 0.39 -13.15
CA LEU A 56 3.97 -0.42 -12.36
C LEU A 56 5.00 -1.11 -13.27
N LYS A 57 4.53 -1.73 -14.36
CA LYS A 57 5.39 -2.36 -15.39
C LYS A 57 6.39 -1.37 -15.96
N ASN A 58 5.96 -0.18 -16.33
CA ASN A 58 6.83 0.86 -16.85
C ASN A 58 7.87 1.32 -15.81
N LYS A 59 7.49 1.45 -14.53
CA LYS A 59 8.43 1.84 -13.47
C LYS A 59 9.47 0.73 -13.19
N SER A 60 9.05 -0.53 -13.23
CA SER A 60 9.95 -1.68 -13.10
C SER A 60 10.95 -1.73 -14.26
N ALA A 61 10.48 -1.56 -15.50
CA ALA A 61 11.33 -1.49 -16.69
C ALA A 61 12.34 -0.33 -16.64
N SER A 62 12.00 0.78 -15.99
CA SER A 62 12.91 1.92 -15.76
C SER A 62 13.93 1.70 -14.64
N GLY A 63 13.91 0.55 -13.95
CA GLY A 63 14.93 0.16 -12.97
C GLY A 63 14.42 -0.02 -11.53
N ALA A 64 13.14 0.22 -11.23
CA ALA A 64 12.62 -0.03 -9.89
C ALA A 64 12.52 -1.54 -9.61
N LYS A 65 13.23 -2.02 -8.59
CA LYS A 65 13.24 -3.45 -8.21
C LYS A 65 12.31 -3.79 -7.05
N LYS A 66 11.79 -2.79 -6.35
CA LYS A 66 10.81 -2.95 -5.26
C LYS A 66 9.66 -1.99 -5.43
N ALA A 67 8.48 -2.44 -5.02
CA ALA A 67 7.31 -1.60 -4.89
C ALA A 67 6.69 -1.76 -3.51
N ILE A 68 6.20 -0.68 -2.91
CA ILE A 68 5.38 -0.71 -1.71
C ILE A 68 3.95 -0.42 -2.11
N THR A 69 3.01 -1.26 -1.67
CA THR A 69 1.60 -1.04 -1.99
C THR A 69 1.01 0.11 -1.17
N GLN A 70 0.01 0.80 -1.72
CA GLN A 70 -0.98 1.48 -0.90
C GLN A 70 -1.58 0.45 0.08
N PHE A 71 -2.00 0.89 1.27
CA PHE A 71 -2.69 -0.01 2.19
C PHE A 71 -4.00 -0.50 1.56
N CYS A 72 -4.33 -1.76 1.83
CA CYS A 72 -5.54 -2.41 1.37
C CYS A 72 -5.97 -3.39 2.46
N PHE A 73 -7.28 -3.51 2.70
CA PHE A 73 -7.85 -4.46 3.67
C PHE A 73 -8.43 -5.71 2.99
N SER A 74 -8.50 -5.70 1.66
CA SER A 74 -9.03 -6.80 0.84
C SER A 74 -7.93 -7.78 0.47
N LYS A 75 -8.07 -9.03 0.92
CA LYS A 75 -7.20 -10.13 0.53
C LYS A 75 -7.24 -10.33 -0.99
N ASP A 76 -8.45 -10.39 -1.55
CA ASP A 76 -8.69 -10.64 -2.98
C ASP A 76 -8.02 -9.59 -3.88
N ASP A 77 -8.06 -8.31 -3.49
CA ASP A 77 -7.43 -7.24 -4.29
C ASP A 77 -5.90 -7.33 -4.26
N TYR A 78 -5.32 -7.75 -3.12
CA TYR A 78 -3.88 -7.99 -3.04
C TYR A 78 -3.47 -9.23 -3.85
N GLU A 79 -4.20 -10.34 -3.73
CA GLU A 79 -3.98 -11.57 -4.52
C GLU A 79 -4.04 -11.28 -6.02
N LYS A 80 -5.07 -10.56 -6.45
CA LYS A 80 -5.23 -10.12 -7.85
C LYS A 80 -4.02 -9.31 -8.35
N LEU A 81 -3.47 -8.42 -7.53
CA LEU A 81 -2.25 -7.67 -7.87
C LEU A 81 -1.06 -8.60 -8.08
N ILE A 82 -0.83 -9.54 -7.16
CA ILE A 82 0.29 -10.48 -7.23
C ILE A 82 0.16 -11.41 -8.45
N GLU A 83 -1.03 -11.95 -8.69
CA GLU A 83 -1.31 -12.76 -9.88
C GLU A 83 -1.04 -11.99 -11.17
N ALA A 84 -1.47 -10.73 -11.25
CA ALA A 84 -1.27 -9.89 -12.42
C ALA A 84 0.22 -9.55 -12.64
N VAL A 85 0.97 -9.24 -11.57
CA VAL A 85 2.42 -8.99 -11.61
C VAL A 85 3.16 -10.22 -12.14
N LEU A 86 2.82 -11.42 -11.66
CA LEU A 86 3.40 -12.68 -12.11
C LEU A 86 3.05 -12.96 -13.57
N LYS A 87 1.77 -12.83 -13.94
CA LYS A 87 1.28 -13.08 -15.30
C LYS A 87 1.94 -12.18 -16.35
N GLU A 88 2.17 -10.92 -16.00
CA GLU A 88 2.79 -9.92 -16.90
C GLU A 88 4.33 -9.94 -16.86
N ASN A 89 4.94 -10.84 -16.07
CA ASN A 89 6.39 -10.93 -15.84
C ASN A 89 7.00 -9.58 -15.41
N ILE A 90 6.33 -8.86 -14.50
CA ILE A 90 6.85 -7.59 -13.99
C ILE A 90 7.92 -7.90 -12.93
N GLU A 91 9.18 -7.59 -13.23
CA GLU A 91 10.33 -7.85 -12.35
C GLU A 91 10.40 -6.88 -11.16
N VAL A 92 9.47 -6.99 -10.21
CA VAL A 92 9.42 -6.17 -9.01
C VAL A 92 9.03 -6.99 -7.79
N GLU A 93 9.75 -6.82 -6.68
CA GLU A 93 9.30 -7.33 -5.37
C GLU A 93 8.19 -6.41 -4.85
N VAL A 94 6.97 -6.93 -4.72
CA VAL A 94 5.84 -6.19 -4.15
C VAL A 94 5.80 -6.40 -2.63
N ILE A 95 5.99 -5.31 -1.89
CA ILE A 95 5.96 -5.27 -0.43
C ILE A 95 4.60 -4.74 0.01
N PRO A 96 3.80 -5.49 0.78
CA PRO A 96 2.52 -5.05 1.27
C PRO A 96 2.66 -3.88 2.25
N GLY A 97 1.90 -2.82 1.97
CA GLY A 97 1.67 -1.70 2.89
C GLY A 97 0.57 -2.05 3.89
N ILE A 98 0.91 -2.04 5.18
CA ILE A 98 0.02 -2.37 6.30
C ILE A 98 -0.30 -1.10 7.07
N MET A 99 -1.58 -0.82 7.28
CA MET A 99 -2.04 0.34 8.05
C MET A 99 -2.82 -0.13 9.28
N PRO A 100 -2.22 -0.13 10.48
CA PRO A 100 -2.92 -0.45 11.71
C PRO A 100 -4.11 0.51 11.96
N ILE A 101 -5.23 -0.05 12.42
CA ILE A 101 -6.46 0.73 12.66
C ILE A 101 -6.40 1.38 14.04
N TYR A 102 -5.87 2.60 14.11
CA TYR A 102 -5.85 3.40 15.34
C TYR A 102 -7.21 4.02 15.68
N ASN A 103 -8.01 4.32 14.67
CA ASN A 103 -9.34 4.90 14.77
C ASN A 103 -10.09 4.62 13.47
N ILE A 104 -11.25 3.95 13.57
CA ILE A 104 -11.98 3.42 12.42
C ILE A 104 -12.54 4.51 11.49
N GLU A 105 -12.96 5.65 12.04
CA GLU A 105 -13.51 6.76 11.26
C GLU A 105 -12.40 7.44 10.42
N ASN A 106 -11.25 7.68 11.04
CA ASN A 106 -10.12 8.31 10.39
C ASN A 106 -9.55 7.44 9.26
N ILE A 107 -9.41 6.13 9.50
CA ILE A 107 -8.95 5.20 8.45
C ILE A 107 -9.96 5.14 7.30
N THR A 108 -11.27 5.13 7.59
CA THR A 108 -12.31 5.07 6.56
C THR A 108 -12.26 6.31 5.66
N ARG A 109 -12.17 7.51 6.25
CA ARG A 109 -12.01 8.76 5.50
C ARG A 109 -10.70 8.82 4.70
N MET A 110 -9.62 8.24 5.24
CA MET A 110 -8.34 8.17 4.52
C MET A 110 -8.41 7.20 3.34
N ALA A 111 -9.05 6.05 3.54
CA ALA A 111 -9.24 5.04 2.49
C ALA A 111 -10.01 5.64 1.30
N GLU A 112 -11.11 6.37 1.56
CA GLU A 112 -11.87 7.08 0.52
C GLU A 112 -11.00 8.02 -0.32
N LYS A 113 -10.11 8.80 0.33
CA LYS A 113 -9.18 9.71 -0.36
C LYS A 113 -8.13 8.97 -1.18
N CYS A 114 -7.74 7.78 -0.75
CA CYS A 114 -6.73 6.95 -1.39
C CYS A 114 -7.31 5.99 -2.45
N GLY A 115 -8.64 5.93 -2.62
CA GLY A 115 -9.31 4.99 -3.54
C GLY A 115 -9.39 3.56 -2.99
N THR A 116 -9.09 3.39 -1.70
CA THR A 116 -9.12 2.13 -0.96
C THR A 116 -10.45 1.97 -0.25
N LYS A 117 -10.86 0.74 0.05
CA LYS A 117 -12.05 0.46 0.86
C LYS A 117 -11.71 -0.16 2.20
N VAL A 118 -12.43 0.25 3.23
CA VAL A 118 -12.50 -0.49 4.50
C VAL A 118 -13.75 -1.36 4.46
N PRO A 119 -13.63 -2.70 4.42
CA PRO A 119 -14.77 -3.60 4.39
C PRO A 119 -15.76 -3.37 5.54
N SER A 120 -17.06 -3.48 5.28
CA SER A 120 -18.10 -3.23 6.29
C SER A 120 -18.02 -4.19 7.48
N ASN A 121 -17.59 -5.43 7.26
CA ASN A 121 -17.32 -6.39 8.33
C ASN A 121 -16.15 -5.97 9.24
N ILE A 122 -15.21 -5.15 8.75
CA ILE A 122 -14.18 -4.52 9.59
C ILE A 122 -14.81 -3.35 10.36
N ILE A 123 -15.50 -2.44 9.67
CA ILE A 123 -16.13 -1.26 10.30
C ILE A 123 -17.06 -1.66 11.45
N ASN A 124 -17.91 -2.67 11.23
CA ASN A 124 -18.91 -3.13 12.19
C ASN A 124 -18.33 -3.78 13.45
N LYS A 125 -17.01 -4.08 13.50
CA LYS A 125 -16.34 -4.57 14.72
C LYS A 125 -15.98 -3.45 15.69
N PHE A 126 -15.92 -2.20 15.24
CA PHE A 126 -15.53 -1.07 16.08
C PHE A 126 -16.76 -0.40 16.69
N GLY A 127 -16.64 0.01 17.95
CA GLY A 127 -17.70 0.69 18.71
C GLY A 127 -17.12 1.69 19.72
N ASP A 128 -17.81 1.89 20.85
CA ASP A 128 -17.42 2.91 21.84
C ASP A 128 -16.34 2.47 22.85
N ASP A 129 -16.04 1.17 22.93
CA ASP A 129 -15.06 0.63 23.89
C ASP A 129 -13.64 0.58 23.30
N ASP A 130 -12.76 1.44 23.80
CA ASP A 130 -11.37 1.56 23.35
C ASP A 130 -10.56 0.26 23.52
N ILE A 131 -10.82 -0.51 24.58
CA ILE A 131 -10.09 -1.75 24.86
C ILE A 131 -10.42 -2.80 23.79
N SER A 132 -11.72 -2.98 23.52
CA SER A 132 -12.21 -3.89 22.48
C SER A 132 -11.75 -3.44 21.10
N ASN A 133 -11.85 -2.15 20.79
CA ASN A 133 -11.36 -1.58 19.53
C ASN A 133 -9.87 -1.85 19.31
N GLN A 134 -9.05 -1.67 20.35
CA GLN A 134 -7.63 -1.98 20.28
C GLN A 134 -7.39 -3.47 20.01
N LYS A 135 -8.13 -4.36 20.68
CA LYS A 135 -8.01 -5.80 20.47
C LYS A 135 -8.37 -6.17 19.02
N TYR A 136 -9.48 -5.66 18.50
CA TYR A 136 -9.88 -5.90 17.12
C TYR A 136 -8.89 -5.35 16.11
N ALA A 137 -8.31 -4.17 16.34
CA ALA A 137 -7.27 -3.62 15.46
C ALA A 137 -6.02 -4.51 15.39
N ILE A 138 -5.64 -5.13 16.52
CA ILE A 138 -4.52 -6.08 16.58
C ILE A 138 -4.88 -7.38 15.85
N GLU A 139 -6.06 -7.96 16.13
CA GLU A 139 -6.55 -9.17 15.45
C GLU A 139 -6.59 -8.99 13.93
N ILE A 140 -7.20 -7.91 13.43
CA ILE A 140 -7.28 -7.61 11.99
C ILE A 140 -5.88 -7.50 11.37
N CYS A 141 -4.95 -6.85 12.06
CA CYS A 141 -3.58 -6.72 11.55
C CYS A 141 -2.84 -8.06 11.56
N ASN A 142 -3.04 -8.90 12.58
CA ASN A 142 -2.45 -10.24 12.66
C ASN A 142 -3.01 -11.15 11.55
N ASP A 143 -4.33 -11.20 11.38
CA ASP A 143 -5.00 -11.93 10.29
C ASP A 143 -4.45 -11.48 8.94
N GLN A 144 -4.20 -10.17 8.79
CA GLN A 144 -3.63 -9.62 7.57
C GLN A 144 -2.19 -10.10 7.32
N LEU A 145 -1.34 -10.06 8.35
CA LEU A 145 0.03 -10.55 8.25
C LEU A 145 0.08 -12.05 7.96
N ASP A 146 -0.86 -12.83 8.52
CA ASP A 146 -0.94 -14.28 8.31
C ASP A 146 -1.24 -14.60 6.84
N TYR A 147 -2.33 -14.07 6.28
CA TYR A 147 -2.65 -14.38 4.88
C TYR A 147 -1.59 -13.86 3.91
N LEU A 148 -0.97 -12.71 4.18
CA LEU A 148 0.11 -12.19 3.34
C LEU A 148 1.36 -13.08 3.41
N SER A 149 1.65 -13.64 4.58
CA SER A 149 2.73 -14.61 4.76
C SER A 149 2.44 -15.91 4.00
N GLU A 150 1.18 -16.38 4.01
CA GLU A 150 0.73 -17.54 3.22
C GLU A 150 0.89 -17.30 1.71
N LEU A 151 0.71 -16.06 1.25
CA LEU A 151 1.00 -15.63 -0.12
C LEU A 151 2.50 -15.47 -0.43
N GLY A 152 3.38 -15.80 0.53
CA GLY A 152 4.83 -15.76 0.38
C GLY A 152 5.47 -14.39 0.67
N CYS A 153 4.73 -13.42 1.22
CA CYS A 153 5.31 -12.13 1.60
C CYS A 153 6.19 -12.30 2.84
N GLN A 154 7.45 -11.87 2.76
CA GLN A 154 8.41 -11.91 3.89
C GLN A 154 8.76 -10.52 4.43
N LYS A 155 8.36 -9.47 3.74
CA LYS A 155 8.61 -8.07 4.10
C LYS A 155 7.29 -7.34 4.19
N PHE A 156 7.20 -6.40 5.11
CA PHE A 156 6.00 -5.61 5.37
C PHE A 156 6.38 -4.15 5.59
N HIS A 157 5.60 -3.23 5.04
CA HIS A 157 5.78 -1.80 5.26
C HIS A 157 4.64 -1.26 6.12
N PHE A 158 4.94 -0.83 7.36
CA PHE A 158 3.91 -0.31 8.27
C PHE A 158 3.77 1.20 8.17
N TYR A 159 2.57 1.66 7.82
CA TYR A 159 2.20 3.06 7.92
C TYR A 159 1.83 3.39 9.37
N THR A 160 2.77 3.96 10.12
CA THR A 160 2.66 4.07 11.58
C THR A 160 1.83 5.27 12.05
N LEU A 161 1.67 6.29 11.20
CA LEU A 161 1.08 7.60 11.57
C LEU A 161 1.74 8.22 12.81
N ASN A 162 3.07 8.04 12.96
CA ASN A 162 3.85 8.45 14.14
C ASN A 162 3.36 7.83 15.46
N LYS A 163 2.65 6.70 15.40
CA LYS A 163 2.19 5.93 16.56
C LYS A 163 2.87 4.55 16.56
N SER A 164 3.35 4.12 17.72
CA SER A 164 4.08 2.85 17.85
C SER A 164 3.36 1.81 18.70
N TYR A 165 2.35 2.19 19.49
CA TYR A 165 1.80 1.30 20.52
C TYR A 165 1.12 0.05 19.94
N LEU A 166 0.35 0.15 18.84
CA LEU A 166 -0.26 -1.02 18.19
C LEU A 166 0.80 -1.92 17.58
N ILE A 167 1.74 -1.32 16.83
CA ILE A 167 2.84 -2.05 16.17
C ILE A 167 3.68 -2.81 17.21
N ASN A 168 4.02 -2.18 18.32
CA ASN A 168 4.77 -2.82 19.40
C ASN A 168 4.00 -4.00 20.01
N LYS A 169 2.68 -3.91 20.16
CA LYS A 169 1.86 -5.04 20.64
C LYS A 169 1.83 -6.18 19.64
N ILE A 170 1.58 -5.88 18.37
CA ILE A 170 1.58 -6.85 17.26
C ILE A 170 2.94 -7.57 17.18
N PHE A 171 4.05 -6.84 17.24
CA PHE A 171 5.39 -7.43 17.11
C PHE A 171 5.72 -8.33 18.31
N ARG A 172 5.32 -7.96 19.53
CA ARG A 172 5.48 -8.81 20.71
C ARG A 172 4.64 -10.08 20.63
N GLU A 173 3.38 -9.99 20.20
CA GLU A 173 2.51 -11.16 20.05
C GLU A 173 3.06 -12.14 19.00
N ARG A 174 3.66 -11.61 17.92
CA ARG A 174 4.25 -12.42 16.85
C ARG A 174 5.71 -12.82 17.09
N SER A 175 6.29 -12.49 18.25
CA SER A 175 7.72 -12.73 18.55
C SER A 175 8.68 -12.16 17.49
N LEU A 176 8.30 -11.03 16.87
CA LEU A 176 9.12 -10.29 15.91
C LEU A 176 10.07 -9.29 16.59
N LEU A 177 9.95 -9.14 17.92
CA LEU A 177 10.79 -8.39 18.86
C LEU A 177 10.90 -9.18 20.16
#